data_AF-A0A537RZ05-F1
#
_entry.id   AF-A0A537RZ05-F1
#
_cell.length_a   1.000
_cell.length_b   1.000
_cell.length_c   1.000
_cell.angle_alpha   90.00
_cell.angle_beta   90.00
_cell.angle_gamma   90.00
#
_symmetry.space_group_name_H-M   'P 1'
#
loop_
_entity.id
_entity.type
_entity.pdbx_description
1 polymer ?
#
loop_
_entity_poly.entity_id
_entity_poly.type
_entity_poly.pdbx_seq_one_letter_code
_entity_poly.pdbx_strand_id
1 'polypeptide(L)' 'MKIAISIPDPLFKEAEAAAKALGLSRSKLIQTALEAYLERRRAKKVTAALNRSLAKHPDEIDPFLQHLVVEGMKRSEWKE' A
#
# COMPACT_ATOMS: atom_id res chain seq x y z
N MET A 1 12.15 11.24 -15.28
CA MET A 1 13.44 11.58 -14.62
C MET A 1 14.34 10.35 -14.58
N LYS A 2 15.66 10.53 -14.64
CA LYS A 2 16.65 9.46 -14.44
C LYS A 2 17.44 9.79 -13.18
N ILE A 3 17.61 8.80 -12.32
CA ILE A 3 18.38 8.91 -11.07
C ILE A 3 19.27 7.68 -10.94
N ALA A 4 20.45 7.84 -10.35
CA ALA A 4 21.28 6.71 -9.94
C ALA A 4 20.96 6.39 -8.48
N ILE A 5 20.72 5.12 -8.17
CA ILE A 5 20.47 4.63 -6.82
C ILE A 5 21.53 3.61 -6.43
N SER A 6 22.08 3.74 -5.23
CA SER A 6 22.95 2.72 -4.66
C SER A 6 22.08 1.64 -4.01
N ILE A 7 22.32 0.38 -4.36
CA ILE A 7 21.62 -0.78 -3.81
C ILE A 7 22.64 -1.89 -3.53
N PRO A 8 22.42 -2.73 -2.51
CA PRO A 8 23.30 -3.87 -2.23
C PRO A 8 23.36 -4.84 -3.42
N ASP A 9 24.55 -5.37 -3.70
CA ASP A 9 24.78 -6.35 -4.78
C ASP A 9 23.83 -7.56 -4.75
N PRO A 10 23.53 -8.18 -3.58
CA PRO A 10 22.60 -9.31 -3.55
C PRO A 10 21.20 -8.93 -4.05
N LEU A 11 20.71 -7.75 -3.64
CA LEU A 11 19.41 -7.24 -4.05
C LEU A 11 19.37 -6.91 -5.55
N PHE A 12 20.46 -6.34 -6.07
CA PHE A 12 20.56 -6.07 -7.51
C PHE A 12 20.48 -7.35 -8.34
N LYS A 13 21.20 -8.41 -7.94
CA LYS A 13 21.18 -9.70 -8.64
C LYS A 13 19.79 -10.35 -8.62
N GLU A 14 19.10 -10.28 -7.49
CA GLU A 14 17.74 -10.80 -7.36
C GLU A 14 16.76 -10.02 -8.24
N ALA A 15 16.85 -8.69 -8.25
CA ALA A 15 16.03 -7.84 -9.09
C ALA A 15 16.25 -8.10 -10.60
N GLU A 16 17.50 -8.31 -11.02
CA GLU A 16 17.82 -8.68 -12.41
C GLU A 16 17.21 -10.02 -12.81
N ALA A 17 17.33 -11.03 -11.94
CA ALA A 17 16.75 -12.35 -12.19
C ALA A 17 15.21 -12.26 -12.32
N ALA A 18 14.57 -11.51 -11.42
CA ALA A 18 13.13 -11.28 -11.45
C ALA A 18 12.69 -10.50 -12.70
N ALA A 19 13.40 -9.44 -13.07
CA ALA A 19 13.11 -8.65 -14.27
C ALA A 19 13.16 -9.54 -15.52
N LYS A 20 14.20 -10.38 -15.64
CA LYS A 20 14.36 -11.32 -16.75
C LYS A 20 13.23 -12.36 -16.79
N ALA A 21 12.90 -12.96 -15.66
CA ALA A 21 11.83 -13.95 -15.57
C ALA A 21 10.45 -13.37 -15.95
N LEU A 22 10.21 -12.10 -15.64
CA LEU A 22 8.97 -11.39 -15.94
C LEU A 22 8.97 -10.71 -17.32
N GLY A 23 10.07 -10.78 -18.08
CA GLY A 23 10.20 -10.07 -19.36
C GLY A 23 10.16 -8.54 -19.23
N LEU A 24 10.53 -8.00 -18.07
CA LEU A 24 10.52 -6.58 -17.77
C LEU A 24 11.91 -5.96 -17.92
N SER A 25 11.96 -4.69 -18.28
CA SER A 25 13.18 -3.91 -18.11
C SER A 25 13.44 -3.63 -16.62
N ARG A 26 14.71 -3.47 -16.25
CA ARG A 26 15.12 -3.02 -14.90
C ARG A 26 14.33 -1.82 -14.40
N SER A 27 14.22 -0.79 -15.23
CA SER A 27 13.52 0.44 -14.86
C SER A 27 12.03 0.20 -14.66
N LYS A 28 11.40 -0.70 -15.44
CA LYS A 28 9.99 -1.03 -15.28
C LYS A 28 9.73 -1.81 -13.99
N LEU A 29 10.58 -2.79 -13.67
CA LEU A 29 10.48 -3.53 -12.40
C LEU A 29 10.56 -2.58 -11.20
N ILE A 30 11.56 -1.67 -11.19
CA ILE A 30 11.75 -0.70 -10.10
C ILE A 30 10.56 0.26 -9.98
N GLN A 31 10.02 0.75 -11.11
CA GLN A 31 8.83 1.60 -11.11
C GLN A 31 7.63 0.89 -10.49
N THR A 32 7.34 -0.34 -10.94
CA THR A 32 6.23 -1.14 -10.42
C THR A 32 6.39 -1.45 -8.94
N ALA A 33 7.60 -1.77 -8.49
CA ALA A 33 7.87 -1.99 -7.07
C ALA A 33 7.65 -0.72 -6.23
N LEU A 34 8.07 0.45 -6.75
CA LEU A 34 7.90 1.73 -6.06
C LEU A 34 6.42 2.13 -5.98
N GLU A 35 5.67 1.98 -7.07
CA GLU A 35 4.21 2.20 -7.09
C GLU A 35 3.51 1.31 -6.05
N ALA A 36 3.79 0.00 -6.08
CA ALA A 36 3.21 -0.94 -5.13
C ALA A 36 3.57 -0.62 -3.67
N TYR A 37 4.82 -0.21 -3.40
CA TYR A 37 5.27 0.19 -2.08
C TYR A 37 4.54 1.45 -1.58
N LEU A 38 4.39 2.47 -2.45
CA LEU A 38 3.71 3.71 -2.10
C LEU A 38 2.21 3.50 -1.86
N GLU A 39 1.55 2.69 -2.68
CA GLU A 39 0.12 2.38 -2.49
C GLU A 39 -0.12 1.62 -1.19
N ARG A 40 0.70 0.59 -0.89
CA ARG A 40 0.64 -0.11 0.42
C ARG A 40 0.86 0.84 1.59
N ARG A 41 1.77 1.81 1.45
CA ARG A 41 2.04 2.79 2.52
C ARG A 41 0.91 3.82 2.66
N ARG A 42 0.27 4.23 1.57
CA ARG A 42 -0.91 5.10 1.58
C ARG A 42 -2.07 4.42 2.29
N ALA A 43 -2.39 3.18 1.93
CA ALA A 43 -3.42 2.38 2.60
C ALA A 43 -3.17 2.31 4.12
N LYS A 44 -1.96 1.93 4.54
CA LYS A 44 -1.58 1.89 5.97
C LYS A 44 -1.71 3.24 6.67
N LYS A 45 -1.33 4.34 6.00
CA LYS A 45 -1.46 5.69 6.58
C LYS A 45 -2.91 6.12 6.73
N VAL A 46 -3.77 5.81 5.76
CA VAL A 46 -5.21 6.10 5.82
C VAL A 46 -5.85 5.35 6.98
N THR A 47 -5.61 4.05 7.09
CA THR A 47 -6.10 3.24 8.22
C THR A 47 -5.61 3.78 9.56
N ALA A 48 -4.31 4.12 9.67
CA ALA A 48 -3.77 4.67 10.90
C ALA A 48 -4.34 6.06 11.25
N ALA A 49 -4.65 6.89 10.25
CA ALA A 49 -5.29 8.19 10.47
C ALA A 49 -6.74 8.06 10.94
N LEU A 50 -7.50 7.16 10.31
CA LEU A 50 -8.86 6.80 10.74
C LEU A 50 -8.88 6.28 12.17
N ASN A 51 -8.02 5.31 12.51
CA ASN A 51 -7.95 4.75 13.86
C ASN A 51 -7.64 5.83 14.91
N ARG A 52 -6.74 6.77 14.61
CA ARG A 52 -6.45 7.90 15.52
C ARG A 52 -7.63 8.84 15.67
N SER A 53 -8.37 9.12 14.59
CA SER A 53 -9.56 9.97 14.64
C SER A 53 -10.65 9.33 15.50
N LEU A 54 -10.92 8.04 15.29
CA LEU A 54 -11.90 7.26 16.04
C LEU A 54 -11.54 7.18 17.53
N ALA A 55 -10.26 6.94 17.85
CA ALA A 55 -9.81 6.87 19.23
C ALA A 55 -9.91 8.21 19.99
N LYS A 56 -9.88 9.34 19.27
CA LYS A 56 -9.97 10.68 19.87
C LYS A 56 -11.42 11.15 20.07
N HIS A 57 -12.35 10.66 19.26
CA HIS A 57 -13.77 11.02 19.29
C HIS A 57 -14.64 9.76 19.28
N PRO A 58 -14.63 8.94 20.34
CA PRO A 58 -15.37 7.68 20.38
C PRO A 58 -16.90 7.88 20.31
N ASP A 59 -17.39 9.05 20.77
CA ASP A 59 -18.82 9.27 21.04
C ASP A 59 -19.49 10.24 20.03
N GLU A 60 -18.73 10.78 19.06
CA GLU A 60 -19.22 11.76 18.07
C GLU A 60 -19.60 11.14 16.73
N ILE A 61 -19.50 9.83 16.58
CA ILE A 61 -19.84 9.16 15.32
C ILE A 61 -21.34 8.92 15.29
N ASP A 62 -22.03 9.67 14.44
CA ASP A 62 -23.45 9.51 14.17
C ASP A 62 -23.82 8.01 13.98
N PRO A 63 -24.80 7.47 14.73
CA PRO A 63 -25.23 6.08 14.61
C PRO A 63 -25.57 5.65 13.18
N PHE A 64 -26.05 6.56 12.34
CA PHE A 64 -26.30 6.32 10.92
C PHE A 64 -25.01 6.10 10.13
N LEU A 65 -23.97 6.89 10.40
CA LEU A 65 -22.64 6.71 9.79
C LEU A 65 -21.99 5.41 10.27
N GLN A 66 -22.18 5.03 11.55
CA GLN A 66 -21.71 3.75 12.06
C GLN A 66 -22.34 2.57 11.30
N HIS A 67 -23.66 2.63 11.08
CA HIS A 67 -24.40 1.60 10.34
C HIS A 67 -23.89 1.46 8.90
N LEU A 68 -23.70 2.58 8.19
CA LEU A 68 -23.21 2.58 6.81
C LEU A 68 -21.78 2.05 6.69
N VAL A 69 -20.90 2.37 7.65
CA VAL A 69 -19.52 1.87 7.67
C VAL A 69 -19.48 0.37 7.90
N VAL A 70 -20.31 -0.16 8.82
CA VAL A 70 -20.42 -1.61 9.07
C VAL A 70 -20.96 -2.34 7.84
N GLU A 71 -21.98 -1.81 7.18
CA GLU A 71 -22.52 -2.40 5.94
C GLU A 71 -21.53 -2.33 4.77
N GLY A 72 -20.76 -1.24 4.65
CA GLY A 72 -19.68 -1.13 3.66
C GLY A 72 -18.53 -2.10 3.92
N MET A 73 -18.18 -2.33 5.20
CA MET A 73 -17.19 -3.33 5.59
C MET A 73 -17.65 -4.75 5.25
N LYS A 74 -18.92 -5.11 5.47
CA LYS A 74 -19.46 -6.43 5.08
C LYS A 74 -19.43 -6.67 3.57
N ARG A 75 -19.54 -5.62 2.75
CA ARG A 75 -19.51 -5.71 1.28
C ARG A 75 -18.12 -5.79 0.68
N SER A 76 -17.10 -5.32 1.40
CA SER A 76 -15.73 -5.52 0.97
C SER A 76 -15.29 -6.88 1.50
N GLU A 77 -15.09 -7.86 0.61
CA GLU A 77 -14.34 -9.06 0.98
C GLU A 77 -12.91 -8.62 1.30
N TRP A 78 -12.64 -8.27 2.56
CA TRP A 78 -11.30 -8.07 3.06
C TRP A 78 -10.62 -9.45 3.04
N LYS A 79 -9.96 -9.77 1.93
CA LYS A 79 -9.01 -10.88 1.87
C LYS A 79 -7.78 -10.48 2.67
N GLU A 80 -7.55 -11.18 3.78
CA GLU A 80 -6.27 -11.18 4.52
C GLU A 80 -5.09 -11.54 3.61
#